data_AF-A0A101DCK5-F1
#
_entry.id   AF-A0A101DCK5-F1
#
_cell.length_a   1.000
_cell.length_b   1.000
_cell.length_c   1.000
_cell.angle_alpha   90.00
_cell.angle_beta   90.00
_cell.angle_gamma   90.00
#
_symmetry.space_group_name_H-M   'P 1'
#
loop_
_entity.id
_entity.type
_entity.pdbx_description
1 polymer ?
#
loop_
_entity_poly.entity_id
_entity_poly.type
_entity_poly.pdbx_seq_one_letter_code
_entity_poly.pdbx_strand_id
1 'polypeptide(L)'
;MALVPREVFFVSGIGRHHDELVSFELALRDAGIERFNLVPVSSILPPGCKVVDREDGLRKLRAGEIVFCVMARHTSDEEGKE
;
A
#
# COMPACT_ATOMS: atom_id res chain seq x y z
N MET A 1 23.65 -3.08 10.73
CA MET A 1 22.43 -3.92 10.75
C MET A 1 21.74 -3.78 9.40
N ALA A 2 21.24 -4.87 8.83
CA ALA A 2 20.48 -4.84 7.58
C ALA A 2 19.01 -4.50 7.84
N LEU A 3 18.38 -3.75 6.94
CA LEU A 3 16.96 -3.40 7.00
C LEU A 3 16.13 -4.54 6.40
N VAL A 4 15.67 -5.47 7.25
CA VAL A 4 14.87 -6.63 6.83
C VAL A 4 13.53 -6.61 7.56
N PRO A 5 12.39 -6.49 6.86
CA PRO A 5 11.08 -6.46 7.51
C PRO A 5 10.75 -7.83 8.12
N ARG A 6 10.06 -7.80 9.26
CA ARG A 6 9.67 -8.99 10.04
C ARG A 6 8.17 -9.26 10.00
N GLU A 7 7.40 -8.29 9.56
CA GLU A 7 5.96 -8.35 9.47
C GLU A 7 5.50 -7.71 8.15
N VAL A 8 4.38 -8.20 7.63
CA VAL A 8 3.72 -7.67 6.44
C VAL A 8 2.20 -7.78 6.63
N PHE A 9 1.46 -6.84 6.04
CA PHE A 9 0.01 -6.90 5.93
C PHE A 9 -0.39 -6.55 4.50
N PHE A 10 -1.56 -7.03 4.08
CA PHE A 10 -2.08 -6.82 2.74
C PHE A 10 -3.22 -5.80 2.77
N VAL A 11 -3.22 -4.90 1.79
CA VAL A 11 -4.30 -3.94 1.56
C VAL A 11 -4.55 -3.83 0.07
N SER A 12 -5.80 -3.51 -0.27
CA SER A 12 -6.21 -3.11 -1.60
C SER A 12 -7.20 -1.97 -1.46
N GLY A 13 -7.29 -1.13 -2.47
CA GLY A 13 -8.26 -0.06 -2.50
C GLY A 13 -8.57 0.34 -3.93
N ILE A 14 -9.73 0.96 -4.11
CA ILE A 14 -10.20 1.46 -5.41
C ILE A 14 -10.49 2.95 -5.27
N GLY A 15 -10.05 3.73 -6.25
CA GLY A 15 -10.31 5.15 -6.33
C GLY A 15 -10.84 5.52 -7.71
N ARG A 16 -11.92 6.30 -7.76
CA ARG A 16 -12.54 6.75 -9.00
C ARG A 16 -12.48 8.27 -9.07
N HIS A 17 -11.80 8.79 -10.07
CA HIS A 17 -11.73 10.21 -10.38
C HIS A 17 -11.35 10.40 -11.85
N HIS A 18 -11.71 11.55 -12.42
CA HIS A 18 -11.36 11.90 -13.81
C HIS A 18 -9.85 12.20 -13.98
N ASP A 19 -9.16 12.48 -12.88
CA ASP A 19 -7.71 12.71 -12.84
C ASP A 19 -7.03 11.48 -12.27
N GLU A 20 -6.00 10.98 -12.96
CA GLU A 20 -5.27 9.76 -12.61
C GLU A 20 -4.57 9.85 -11.24
N LEU A 21 -3.99 11.00 -10.90
CA LEU A 21 -3.29 11.16 -9.63
C LEU A 21 -4.28 11.17 -8.47
N VAL A 22 -5.42 11.84 -8.66
CA VAL A 22 -6.48 11.88 -7.66
C VAL A 22 -7.15 10.52 -7.51
N SER A 23 -7.38 9.78 -8.60
CA SER A 23 -7.95 8.43 -8.52
C SER A 23 -7.00 7.49 -7.78
N PHE A 24 -5.69 7.61 -8.02
CA PHE A 24 -4.68 6.88 -7.26
C PHE A 24 -4.66 7.27 -5.77
N GLU A 25 -4.74 8.56 -5.42
CA GLU A 25 -4.82 9.00 -4.02
C GLU A 25 -6.05 8.44 -3.31
N LEU A 26 -7.20 8.43 -3.98
CA LEU A 26 -8.43 7.86 -3.44
C LEU A 26 -8.31 6.35 -3.22
N ALA A 27 -7.61 5.64 -4.11
CA ALA A 27 -7.33 4.21 -3.92
C ALA A 27 -6.44 3.96 -2.69
N LEU A 28 -5.44 4.83 -2.44
CA LEU A 28 -4.61 4.74 -1.22
C LEU A 28 -5.42 5.03 0.05
N ARG A 29 -6.37 5.96 0.00
CA ARG A 29 -7.30 6.27 1.09
C ARG A 29 -8.22 5.11 1.40
N ASP A 30 -8.80 4.48 0.38
CA ASP A 30 -9.63 3.29 0.52
C ASP A 30 -8.82 2.11 1.11
N ALA A 31 -7.56 1.96 0.70
CA ALA A 31 -6.62 1.00 1.28
C ALA A 31 -6.18 1.35 2.73
N GLY A 32 -6.39 2.59 3.19
CA GLY A 32 -6.03 3.07 4.53
C GLY A 32 -4.53 3.33 4.74
N ILE A 33 -3.80 3.57 3.65
CA ILE A 33 -2.34 3.77 3.66
C ILE A 33 -1.90 5.12 3.06
N GLU A 34 -2.84 6.02 2.77
CA GLU A 34 -2.60 7.35 2.19
C GLU A 34 -1.68 8.24 3.03
N ARG A 35 -1.69 8.02 4.34
CA ARG A 35 -1.01 8.86 5.32
C ARG A 35 0.48 8.53 5.51
N PHE A 36 1.02 7.61 4.73
CA PHE A 36 2.40 7.14 4.82
C PHE A 36 3.22 7.55 3.59
N ASN A 37 4.54 7.64 3.76
CA ASN A 37 5.46 7.84 2.63
C ASN A 37 5.82 6.47 2.05
N LEU A 38 5.10 6.04 1.01
CA LEU A 38 5.25 4.71 0.42
C LEU A 38 6.49 4.63 -0.47
N VAL A 39 7.39 3.68 -0.16
CA VAL A 39 8.57 3.38 -0.98
C VAL A 39 8.36 2.03 -1.66
N PRO A 40 8.15 1.98 -2.98
CA PRO A 40 8.02 0.73 -3.70
C PRO A 40 9.35 -0.03 -3.70
N VAL A 41 9.30 -1.33 -3.37
CA VAL A 41 10.44 -2.26 -3.42
C VAL A 41 10.12 -3.44 -4.33
N SER A 42 11.14 -4.23 -4.66
CA SER A 42 10.98 -5.47 -5.41
C SER A 42 10.09 -6.49 -4.68
N SER A 43 9.40 -7.33 -5.43
CA SER A 43 8.43 -8.33 -4.94
C SER A 43 9.08 -9.54 -4.24
N ILE A 44 9.72 -9.33 -3.09
CA ILE A 44 10.38 -10.38 -2.29
C ILE A 44 9.85 -10.36 -0.86
N LEU A 45 9.27 -11.48 -0.41
CA LEU A 45 8.90 -11.69 0.99
C LEU A 45 10.07 -12.34 1.75
N PRO A 46 10.62 -11.71 2.81
CA PRO A 46 11.74 -12.29 3.54
C PRO A 46 11.37 -13.59 4.28
N PRO A 47 12.31 -14.54 4.43
CA PRO A 47 12.11 -15.72 5.26
C PRO A 47 11.73 -15.35 6.70
N GLY A 48 10.70 -16.01 7.25
CA GLY A 48 10.23 -15.76 8.61
C GLY A 48 9.44 -14.45 8.81
N CYS A 49 9.15 -13.71 7.75
CA CYS A 49 8.25 -12.56 7.80
C CYS A 49 6.83 -13.03 8.13
N LYS A 50 6.23 -12.46 9.17
CA LYS A 50 4.88 -12.81 9.63
C LYS A 50 3.84 -11.99 8.89
N VAL A 51 2.83 -12.66 8.34
CA VAL A 51 1.63 -11.97 7.88
C VAL A 51 0.80 -11.59 9.10
N VAL A 52 0.46 -10.31 9.24
CA VAL A 52 -0.39 -9.77 10.31
C VAL A 52 -1.65 -9.16 9.72
N ASP A 53 -2.70 -9.05 10.52
CA ASP A 53 -3.92 -8.36 10.12
C ASP A 53 -3.65 -6.88 9.86
N ARG A 54 -4.45 -6.29 8.95
CA ARG A 54 -4.30 -4.90 8.53
C ARG A 54 -4.32 -3.94 9.72
N GLU A 55 -5.29 -4.09 10.61
CA GLU A 55 -5.48 -3.22 11.77
C GLU A 55 -4.27 -3.26 12.72
N ASP A 56 -3.68 -4.45 12.91
CA ASP A 56 -2.52 -4.62 13.76
C ASP A 56 -1.23 -4.08 13.12
N GLY A 57 -1.08 -4.24 11.80
CA GLY A 57 0.00 -3.62 11.04
C GLY A 57 -0.08 -2.09 11.10
N LEU A 58 -1.26 -1.52 10.86
CA LEU A 58 -1.49 -0.07 10.86
C LEU A 58 -1.25 0.56 12.24
N ARG A 59 -1.58 -0.13 13.34
CA ARG A 59 -1.32 0.36 14.71
C ARG A 59 0.17 0.51 15.03
N LYS A 60 1.04 -0.21 14.33
CA LYS A 60 2.49 -0.17 14.54
C LYS A 60 3.17 0.96 13.74
N LEU A 61 2.46 1.56 12.79
CA LEU A 61 2.97 2.61 11.91
C LEU A 61 2.53 4.00 12.38
N ARG A 62 3.32 5.02 12.05
CA ARG A 62 3.00 6.43 12.32
C ARG A 62 2.70 7.18 11.02
N ALA A 63 1.78 8.13 11.08
CA ALA A 63 1.53 9.03 9.95
C ALA A 63 2.84 9.74 9.55
N GLY A 64 3.13 9.82 8.25
CA GLY A 64 4.38 10.35 7.69
C GLY A 64 5.57 9.39 7.72
N GLU A 65 5.44 8.19 8.28
CA GLU A 65 6.52 7.19 8.29
C GLU A 65 6.83 6.68 6.88
N ILE A 66 8.10 6.39 6.61
CA ILE A 66 8.53 5.69 5.39
C ILE A 66 8.12 4.22 5.51
N VAL A 67 7.24 3.78 4.62
CA VAL A 67 6.73 2.41 4.60
C VAL A 67 7.14 1.76 3.28
N PHE A 68 7.96 0.71 3.37
CA PHE A 68 8.33 -0.08 2.21
C PHE A 68 7.16 -0.98 1.83
N CYS A 69 6.80 -0.97 0.55
CA CYS A 69 5.68 -1.77 0.04
C CYS A 69 6.02 -2.41 -1.29
N VAL A 70 5.39 -3.55 -1.57
CA VAL A 70 5.26 -4.06 -2.92
C VAL A 70 3.92 -3.55 -3.43
N MET A 71 3.92 -2.85 -4.56
CA MET A 71 2.73 -2.19 -5.08
C MET A 71 2.46 -2.64 -6.51
N ALA A 72 1.25 -3.12 -6.75
CA ALA A 72 0.66 -3.22 -8.07
C ALA A 72 -0.42 -2.14 -8.16
N ARG A 73 -0.45 -1.40 -9.28
CA ARG A 73 -1.48 -0.40 -9.55
C ARG A 73 -1.91 -0.49 -11.00
N HIS A 74 -3.18 -0.22 -11.24
CA HIS A 74 -3.80 -0.14 -12.57
C HIS A 74 -4.74 1.07 -12.57
N THR A 75 -4.80 1.78 -13.68
CA THR A 75 -5.68 2.93 -13.91
C THR A 75 -6.29 2.77 -15.30
N SER A 76 -7.59 3.04 -15.43
CA SER A 76 -8.30 3.02 -16.71
C SER A 76 -9.36 4.11 -16.73
N ASP A 77 -9.55 4.70 -17.90
CA ASP A 77 -10.61 5.66 -18.23
C ASP A 77 -11.72 5.04 -19.08
N GLU A 78 -11.65 3.72 -19.32
CA GLU A 78 -12.67 2.98 -20.06
C GLU A 78 -13.82 2.54 -19.13
N GLU A 79 -15.06 2.85 -19.52
CA GLU A 79 -16.24 2.45 -18.76
C GLU A 79 -16.32 0.92 -18.62
N GLY A 80 -16.38 0.43 -17.38
CA GLY A 80 -16.46 -0.99 -17.06
C GLY A 80 -15.11 -1.73 -17.03
N LYS A 81 -13.98 -1.04 -17.18
CA LYS A 81 -12.64 -1.58 -16.88
C LYS A 81 -12.06 -0.85 -15.68
N GLU A 82 -11.93 -1.56 -14.57
CA GLU A 82 -11.25 -1.11 -13.34
C GLU A 82 -9.97 -1.91 -13.13
#